data_AF-A0A448XTV5-F1
#
_entry.id   AF-A0A448XTV5-F1
#
_cell.length_a   1.000
_cell.length_b   1.000
_cell.length_c   1.000
_cell.angle_alpha   90.00
_cell.angle_beta   90.00
_cell.angle_gamma   90.00
#
_symmetry.space_group_name_H-M   'P 1'
#
loop_
_entity.id
_entity.type
_entity.pdbx_description
1 polymer ?
#
loop_
_entity_poly.entity_id
_entity_poly.type
_entity_poly.pdbx_seq_one_letter_code
_entity_poly.pdbx_strand_id
1 'polypeptide(L)'
;MKALIALTSIIGFLMVVLPGPLYQYAGVDLGTAFTSLRYGVYVGGAAIILIILQVLIKRKSVSWGSTFVFAVLALIAVAMPVSMMGKASTVPPIHDITTDVTNPPAFVAIAPLRENAPNPIAYEGGEVTRQQIDAYPEIRTQLLAQSIDEVFAASEQTIDVLGWERVSDGALPYTLEATDTTQWFGFKDDVVIRLKAKDDNTLVDIRSKSRVGKSDLGKNAERIDTFLTALRAQLNAN
;
A
#
# COMPACT_ATOMS: atom_id res chain seq x y z
N MET A 1 6.16 9.12 -37.97
CA MET A 1 7.02 8.40 -37.00
C MET A 1 7.25 9.23 -35.74
N LYS A 2 7.89 10.40 -35.79
CA LYS A 2 8.08 11.27 -34.60
C LYS A 2 6.78 11.61 -33.85
N ALA A 3 5.76 12.09 -34.57
CA ALA A 3 4.46 12.41 -33.96
C ALA A 3 3.77 11.18 -33.34
N LEU A 4 3.89 10.02 -34.00
CA LEU A 4 3.32 8.77 -33.49
C LEU A 4 4.04 8.32 -32.20
N ILE A 5 5.38 8.39 -32.15
CA ILE A 5 6.17 8.10 -30.94
C ILE A 5 5.78 9.05 -29.81
N ALA A 6 5.69 10.35 -30.10
CA ALA A 6 5.28 11.33 -29.10
C ALA A 6 3.89 10.99 -28.54
N LEU A 7 2.93 10.73 -29.42
CA LEU A 7 1.56 10.40 -29.06
C LEU A 7 1.49 9.12 -28.22
N THR A 8 2.11 8.02 -28.66
CA THR A 8 2.05 6.74 -27.93
C THR A 8 2.81 6.80 -26.61
N SER A 9 3.98 7.46 -26.55
CA SER A 9 4.71 7.65 -25.29
C SER A 9 3.92 8.48 -24.28
N ILE A 10 3.32 9.59 -24.72
CA ILE A 10 2.54 10.48 -23.83
C ILE A 10 1.26 9.79 -23.38
N ILE A 11 0.50 9.20 -24.29
CA ILE A 11 -0.75 8.51 -23.95
C ILE A 11 -0.44 7.32 -23.02
N GLY A 12 0.55 6.48 -23.35
CA GLY A 12 0.93 5.34 -22.51
C GLY A 12 1.31 5.79 -21.10
N PHE A 13 2.09 6.86 -20.98
CA PHE A 13 2.45 7.45 -19.69
C PHE A 13 1.22 7.97 -18.92
N LEU A 14 0.34 8.74 -19.55
CA LEU A 14 -0.86 9.27 -18.90
C LEU A 14 -1.83 8.17 -18.47
N MET A 15 -1.96 7.12 -19.28
CA MET A 15 -2.75 5.93 -18.95
C MET A 15 -2.24 5.18 -17.72
N VAL A 16 -0.99 5.41 -17.33
CA VAL A 16 -0.38 4.81 -16.13
C VAL A 16 -0.31 5.78 -14.97
N VAL A 17 -0.10 7.07 -15.16
CA VAL A 17 0.08 8.01 -14.04
C VAL A 17 -1.23 8.62 -13.54
N LEU A 18 -2.20 8.86 -14.43
CA LEU A 18 -3.49 9.46 -14.06
C LEU A 18 -4.50 8.56 -13.33
N PRO A 19 -4.51 7.22 -13.49
CA PRO A 19 -5.54 6.38 -12.87
C PRO A 19 -5.70 6.57 -11.36
N GLY A 20 -4.60 6.69 -10.61
CA GLY A 20 -4.63 6.94 -9.17
C GLY A 20 -5.33 8.24 -8.80
N PRO A 21 -4.85 9.41 -9.26
CA PRO A 21 -5.49 10.70 -9.01
C PRO A 21 -6.93 10.77 -9.53
N LEU A 22 -7.23 10.14 -10.67
CA LEU A 22 -8.58 10.10 -11.21
C LEU A 22 -9.53 9.27 -10.33
N TYR A 23 -9.07 8.15 -9.78
CA TYR A 23 -9.82 7.39 -8.78
C TYR A 23 -10.05 8.24 -7.51
N GLN A 24 -8.97 8.85 -6.99
CA GLN A 24 -9.00 9.56 -5.72
C GLN A 24 -9.85 10.85 -5.75
N TYR A 25 -9.72 11.65 -6.81
CA TYR A 25 -10.28 13.01 -6.86
C TYR A 25 -11.39 13.19 -7.89
N ALA A 26 -11.49 12.31 -8.90
CA ALA A 26 -12.49 12.40 -9.96
C ALA A 26 -13.55 11.28 -9.91
N GLY A 27 -13.47 10.38 -8.93
CA GLY A 27 -14.46 9.31 -8.73
C GLY A 27 -14.45 8.24 -9.84
N VAL A 28 -13.35 8.09 -10.57
CA VAL A 28 -13.21 7.02 -11.56
C VAL A 28 -13.22 5.67 -10.84
N ASP A 29 -14.04 4.74 -11.32
CA ASP A 29 -14.12 3.39 -10.76
C ASP A 29 -12.75 2.67 -10.78
N LEU A 30 -12.50 1.88 -9.74
CA LEU A 30 -11.25 1.17 -9.55
C LEU A 30 -10.94 0.18 -10.68
N GLY A 31 -11.96 -0.51 -11.20
CA GLY A 31 -11.81 -1.40 -12.35
C GLY A 31 -11.40 -0.65 -13.62
N THR A 32 -11.94 0.55 -13.82
CA THR A 32 -11.55 1.42 -14.94
C THR A 32 -10.13 1.94 -14.79
N ALA A 33 -9.74 2.35 -13.58
CA ALA A 33 -8.37 2.78 -13.27
C ALA A 33 -7.34 1.66 -13.56
N PHE A 34 -7.60 0.43 -13.11
CA PHE A 34 -6.73 -0.72 -13.39
C PHE A 34 -6.74 -1.12 -14.87
N THR A 35 -7.87 -0.97 -15.56
CA THR A 35 -7.95 -1.21 -17.00
C THR A 35 -7.06 -0.23 -17.77
N SER A 36 -7.08 1.06 -17.39
CA SER A 36 -6.18 2.07 -17.95
C SER A 36 -4.70 1.70 -17.72
N LEU A 37 -4.35 1.29 -16.49
CA LEU A 37 -2.98 0.83 -16.19
C LEU A 37 -2.52 -0.31 -17.10
N ARG A 38 -3.39 -1.32 -17.28
CA ARG A 38 -3.11 -2.47 -18.15
C ARG A 38 -2.89 -2.04 -19.60
N TYR A 39 -3.76 -1.19 -20.15
CA TYR A 39 -3.61 -0.71 -21.52
C TYR A 39 -2.41 0.22 -21.70
N GLY A 40 -2.05 0.99 -20.67
CA GLY A 40 -0.84 1.81 -20.63
C GLY A 40 0.43 1.02 -20.91
N VAL A 41 0.52 -0.22 -20.41
CA VAL A 41 1.64 -1.14 -20.71
C VAL A 41 1.71 -1.46 -22.20
N TYR A 42 0.59 -1.81 -22.84
CA TYR A 42 0.58 -2.13 -24.27
C TYR A 42 0.94 -0.93 -25.13
N VAL A 43 0.41 0.26 -24.80
CA VAL A 43 0.68 1.50 -25.52
C VAL A 43 2.13 1.95 -25.31
N GLY A 44 2.65 1.87 -24.09
CA GLY A 44 4.06 2.13 -23.76
C GLY A 44 5.01 1.17 -24.48
N GLY A 45 4.69 -0.13 -24.50
CA GLY A 45 5.45 -1.13 -25.24
C GLY A 45 5.48 -0.85 -26.75
N ALA A 46 4.35 -0.46 -27.34
CA ALA A 46 4.31 -0.03 -28.74
C ALA A 46 5.19 1.21 -28.99
N ALA A 47 5.21 2.18 -28.05
CA ALA A 47 6.07 3.34 -28.14
C ALA A 47 7.57 2.97 -28.11
N ILE A 48 7.98 2.04 -27.23
CA ILE A 48 9.35 1.53 -27.18
C ILE A 48 9.75 0.89 -28.51
N ILE A 49 8.88 0.04 -29.09
CA ILE A 49 9.13 -0.59 -30.40
C ILE A 49 9.31 0.47 -31.48
N LEU A 50 8.44 1.48 -31.53
CA LEU A 50 8.51 2.56 -32.51
C LEU A 50 9.80 3.40 -32.37
N ILE A 51 10.26 3.65 -31.14
CA ILE A 51 11.54 4.33 -30.86
C ILE A 51 12.70 3.49 -31.40
N ILE A 52 12.74 2.20 -31.11
CA ILE A 52 13.78 1.27 -31.60
C ILE A 52 13.81 1.28 -33.13
N LEU A 53 12.65 1.13 -33.78
CA LEU A 53 12.54 1.16 -35.23
C LEU A 53 13.01 2.49 -35.84
N GLN A 54 12.71 3.62 -35.19
CA GLN A 54 13.20 4.93 -35.66
C GLN A 54 14.73 5.02 -35.59
N VAL A 55 15.33 4.55 -34.49
CA VAL A 55 16.79 4.59 -34.31
C VAL A 55 17.50 3.69 -35.32
N LEU A 56 16.94 2.50 -35.60
CA LEU A 56 17.53 1.55 -36.56
C LEU A 56 17.35 2.00 -38.02
N ILE A 57 16.14 2.41 -38.41
CA ILE A 57 15.80 2.65 -39.83
C ILE A 57 16.05 4.09 -40.25
N LYS A 58 15.84 5.06 -39.33
CA LYS A 58 15.86 6.50 -39.65
C LYS A 58 16.83 7.30 -38.78
N ARG A 59 17.99 6.71 -38.46
CA ARG A 59 19.02 7.28 -37.56
C ARG A 59 19.35 8.76 -37.80
N LYS A 60 19.53 9.17 -39.07
CA LYS A 60 19.87 10.57 -39.43
C LYS A 60 18.76 11.57 -39.12
N SER A 61 17.52 11.11 -38.91
CA SER A 61 16.36 11.95 -38.59
C SER A 61 16.06 12.01 -37.09
N VAL A 62 16.79 11.28 -36.25
CA VAL A 62 16.56 11.20 -34.80
C VAL A 62 16.92 12.53 -34.15
N SER A 63 15.99 13.06 -33.35
CA SER A 63 16.29 14.13 -32.39
C SER A 63 16.49 13.49 -31.03
N TRP A 64 17.74 13.40 -30.58
CA TRP A 64 18.09 12.61 -29.40
C TRP A 64 17.43 13.13 -28.12
N GLY A 65 17.30 14.46 -27.95
CA GLY A 65 16.63 15.04 -26.80
C GLY A 65 15.17 14.61 -26.66
N SER A 66 14.36 14.77 -27.72
CA SER A 66 12.96 14.33 -27.68
C SER A 66 12.83 12.81 -27.60
N THR A 67 13.71 12.08 -28.27
CA THR A 67 13.70 10.61 -28.26
C THR A 67 13.98 10.08 -26.85
N PHE A 68 14.91 10.69 -26.13
CA PHE A 68 15.20 10.36 -24.74
C PHE A 68 13.99 10.58 -23.83
N VAL A 69 13.33 11.75 -23.93
CA VAL A 69 12.12 12.05 -23.15
C VAL A 69 11.03 11.02 -23.44
N PHE A 70 10.73 10.73 -24.70
CA PHE A 70 9.71 9.75 -25.07
C PHE A 70 10.06 8.33 -24.66
N ALA A 71 11.35 7.98 -24.63
CA ALA A 71 11.82 6.71 -24.11
C ALA A 71 11.57 6.62 -22.59
N VAL A 72 11.87 7.66 -21.81
CA VAL A 72 11.60 7.68 -20.37
C VAL A 72 10.09 7.55 -20.09
N LEU A 73 9.25 8.31 -20.78
CA LEU A 73 7.79 8.22 -20.61
C LEU A 73 7.25 6.83 -20.94
N ALA A 74 7.69 6.24 -22.06
CA ALA A 74 7.30 4.90 -22.45
C ALA A 74 7.84 3.84 -21.47
N LEU A 75 9.04 4.04 -20.92
CA LEU A 75 9.63 3.15 -19.93
C LEU A 75 8.84 3.19 -18.62
N ILE A 76 8.42 4.36 -18.15
CA ILE A 76 7.56 4.49 -16.95
C ILE A 76 6.22 3.78 -17.19
N ALA A 77 5.60 3.99 -18.36
CA ALA A 77 4.34 3.36 -18.73
C ALA A 77 4.39 1.81 -18.71
N VAL A 78 5.56 1.23 -18.92
CA VAL A 78 5.76 -0.23 -18.87
C VAL A 78 6.24 -0.67 -17.48
N ALA A 79 7.30 -0.05 -16.97
CA ALA A 79 8.01 -0.49 -15.78
C ALA A 79 7.15 -0.41 -14.52
N MET A 80 6.34 0.64 -14.35
CA MET A 80 5.54 0.81 -13.14
C MET A 80 4.46 -0.30 -13.00
N PRO A 81 3.56 -0.54 -13.98
CA PRO A 81 2.59 -1.61 -13.84
C PRO A 81 3.23 -3.01 -13.82
N VAL A 82 4.31 -3.23 -14.58
CA VAL A 82 5.04 -4.52 -14.57
C VAL A 82 5.66 -4.78 -13.19
N SER A 83 6.21 -3.76 -12.55
CA SER A 83 6.73 -3.87 -11.17
C SER A 83 5.61 -4.21 -10.18
N MET A 84 4.44 -3.58 -10.30
CA MET A 84 3.27 -3.90 -9.47
C MET A 84 2.79 -5.34 -9.68
N MET A 85 2.72 -5.81 -10.94
CA MET A 85 2.38 -7.21 -11.26
C MET A 85 3.42 -8.19 -10.71
N GLY A 86 4.70 -7.84 -10.79
CA GLY A 86 5.79 -8.59 -10.18
C GLY A 86 5.56 -8.75 -8.67
N LYS A 87 5.30 -7.66 -7.94
CA LYS A 87 4.98 -7.72 -6.51
C LYS A 87 3.71 -8.53 -6.23
N ALA A 88 2.66 -8.36 -7.03
CA ALA A 88 1.41 -9.12 -6.89
C ALA A 88 1.59 -10.64 -7.02
N SER A 89 2.60 -11.09 -7.78
CA SER A 89 2.90 -12.52 -7.93
C SER A 89 3.70 -13.11 -6.77
N THR A 90 4.30 -12.27 -5.92
CA THR A 90 5.13 -12.72 -4.79
C THR A 90 4.41 -12.69 -3.45
N VAL A 91 3.20 -12.14 -3.39
CA VAL A 91 2.41 -12.04 -2.15
C VAL A 91 1.02 -12.65 -2.33
N PRO A 92 0.42 -13.20 -1.26
CA PRO A 92 -0.96 -13.69 -1.34
C PRO A 92 -1.95 -12.54 -1.59
N PRO A 93 -3.07 -12.81 -2.27
CA PRO A 93 -4.12 -11.83 -2.50
C PRO A 93 -5.00 -11.67 -1.24
N ILE A 94 -4.40 -11.14 -0.17
CA ILE A 94 -5.07 -10.83 1.10
C ILE A 94 -4.92 -9.35 1.44
N HIS A 95 -5.75 -8.87 2.37
CA HIS A 95 -5.79 -7.45 2.75
C HIS A 95 -6.23 -7.24 4.22
N ASP A 96 -6.05 -8.26 5.06
CA ASP A 96 -6.33 -8.24 6.49
C ASP A 96 -5.24 -9.07 7.17
N ILE A 97 -4.34 -8.40 7.90
CA ILE A 97 -3.18 -9.02 8.52
C ILE A 97 -3.17 -8.65 10.00
N THR A 98 -3.00 -9.65 10.87
CA THR A 98 -2.98 -9.48 12.33
C THR A 98 -1.84 -10.27 12.97
N THR A 99 -1.22 -9.69 13.99
CA THR A 99 -0.21 -10.37 14.81
C THR A 99 -0.81 -11.44 15.74
N ASP A 100 -2.07 -11.29 16.12
CA ASP A 100 -2.84 -12.28 16.90
C ASP A 100 -3.97 -12.80 16.04
N VAL A 101 -3.80 -13.97 15.44
CA VAL A 101 -4.81 -14.63 14.58
C VAL A 101 -5.88 -15.34 15.40
N THR A 102 -5.64 -15.59 16.69
CA THR A 102 -6.55 -16.30 17.59
C THR A 102 -7.55 -15.39 18.26
N ASN A 103 -7.12 -14.16 18.58
CA ASN A 103 -7.94 -13.10 19.12
C ASN A 103 -7.56 -11.76 18.47
N PRO A 104 -7.87 -11.56 17.18
CA PRO A 104 -7.48 -10.35 16.46
C PRO A 104 -7.96 -9.08 17.14
N PRO A 105 -7.12 -8.03 17.23
CA PRO A 105 -7.57 -6.70 17.66
C PRO A 105 -8.79 -6.24 16.84
N ALA A 106 -9.80 -5.74 17.55
CA ALA A 106 -11.04 -5.26 16.93
C ALA A 106 -10.93 -3.76 16.63
N PHE A 107 -11.45 -3.36 15.47
CA PHE A 107 -11.68 -1.95 15.15
C PHE A 107 -13.00 -1.51 15.77
N VAL A 108 -12.99 -0.50 16.63
CA VAL A 108 -14.18 0.03 17.29
C VAL A 108 -14.36 1.50 16.93
N ALA A 109 -13.33 2.33 17.13
CA ALA A 109 -13.41 3.77 16.87
C ALA A 109 -13.42 4.08 15.35
N ILE A 110 -12.73 3.27 14.55
CA ILE A 110 -12.75 3.35 13.08
C ILE A 110 -14.05 2.78 12.49
N ALA A 111 -14.82 1.98 13.23
CA ALA A 111 -15.96 1.27 12.65
C ALA A 111 -16.98 2.18 11.96
N PRO A 112 -17.39 3.33 12.54
CA PRO A 112 -18.28 4.28 11.87
C PRO A 112 -17.64 4.90 10.61
N LEU A 113 -16.31 5.06 10.58
CA LEU A 113 -15.59 5.63 9.43
C LEU A 113 -15.52 4.68 8.24
N ARG A 114 -15.89 3.40 8.43
CA ARG A 114 -15.87 2.33 7.42
C ARG A 114 -17.26 1.97 6.88
N GLU A 115 -18.32 2.70 7.23
CA GLU A 115 -19.70 2.33 6.87
C GLU A 115 -19.87 2.04 5.36
N ASN A 116 -19.19 2.80 4.50
CA ASN A 116 -19.26 2.65 3.05
C ASN A 116 -18.03 1.95 2.43
N ALA A 117 -17.18 1.33 3.24
CA ALA A 117 -15.98 0.64 2.75
C ALA A 117 -16.36 -0.68 2.04
N PRO A 118 -15.86 -0.96 0.82
CA PRO A 118 -16.13 -2.22 0.12
C PRO A 118 -15.72 -3.47 0.92
N ASN A 119 -14.59 -3.41 1.63
CA ASN A 119 -14.14 -4.50 2.47
C ASN A 119 -14.76 -4.37 3.88
N PRO A 120 -15.51 -5.38 4.35
CA PRO A 120 -16.19 -5.32 5.65
C PRO A 120 -15.17 -5.23 6.79
N ILE A 121 -15.57 -4.70 7.95
CA ILE A 121 -14.67 -4.52 9.10
C ILE A 121 -14.33 -5.83 9.84
N ALA A 122 -15.24 -6.81 9.75
CA ALA A 122 -15.08 -8.10 10.41
C ALA A 122 -13.77 -8.79 9.98
N TYR A 123 -13.17 -9.52 10.91
CA TYR A 123 -12.01 -10.35 10.60
C TYR A 123 -12.43 -11.50 9.69
N GLU A 124 -11.74 -11.67 8.57
CA GLU A 124 -12.11 -12.65 7.55
C GLU A 124 -11.87 -14.09 7.99
N GLY A 125 -10.80 -14.32 8.78
CA GLY A 125 -10.50 -15.65 9.29
C GLY A 125 -10.19 -16.67 8.18
N GLY A 126 -10.32 -17.95 8.53
CA GLY A 126 -10.34 -19.06 7.59
C GLY A 126 -9.15 -19.10 6.63
N GLU A 127 -9.46 -19.09 5.34
CA GLU A 127 -8.46 -19.20 4.26
C GLU A 127 -7.52 -17.98 4.21
N VAL A 128 -8.00 -16.79 4.54
CA VAL A 128 -7.18 -15.57 4.59
C VAL A 128 -6.13 -15.69 5.70
N THR A 129 -6.53 -16.16 6.88
CA THR A 129 -5.60 -16.44 7.99
C THR A 129 -4.57 -17.49 7.62
N ARG A 130 -4.98 -18.56 6.93
CA ARG A 130 -4.06 -19.61 6.47
C ARG A 130 -3.00 -19.05 5.52
N GLN A 131 -3.41 -18.27 4.52
CA GLN A 131 -2.50 -17.61 3.60
C GLN A 131 -1.56 -16.62 4.30
N GLN A 132 -2.07 -15.89 5.30
CA GLN A 132 -1.24 -14.99 6.11
C GLN A 132 -0.15 -15.77 6.86
N ILE A 133 -0.50 -16.87 7.53
CA ILE A 133 0.46 -17.68 8.30
C ILE A 133 1.53 -18.29 7.38
N ASP A 134 1.12 -18.77 6.20
CA ASP A 134 2.03 -19.36 5.21
C ASP A 134 2.99 -18.31 4.63
N ALA A 135 2.52 -17.09 4.36
CA ALA A 135 3.31 -16.04 3.71
C ALA A 135 4.11 -15.16 4.68
N TYR A 136 3.61 -14.95 5.90
CA TYR A 136 4.16 -14.03 6.90
C TYR A 136 4.27 -14.69 8.30
N PRO A 137 4.99 -15.81 8.43
CA PRO A 137 5.09 -16.55 9.69
C PRO A 137 5.73 -15.75 10.83
N GLU A 138 6.44 -14.67 10.53
CA GLU A 138 7.08 -13.75 11.48
C GLU A 138 6.14 -12.72 12.09
N ILE A 139 4.99 -12.44 11.47
CA ILE A 139 4.00 -11.46 11.98
C ILE A 139 3.24 -12.10 13.13
N ARG A 140 3.71 -11.83 14.35
CA ARG A 140 3.17 -12.37 15.62
C ARG A 140 3.12 -11.31 16.69
N THR A 141 2.33 -11.54 17.74
CA THR A 141 2.29 -10.69 18.94
C THR A 141 3.71 -10.43 19.44
N GLN A 142 4.03 -9.17 19.71
CA GLN A 142 5.35 -8.76 20.20
C GLN A 142 5.33 -8.64 21.72
N LEU A 143 6.39 -9.09 22.37
CA LEU A 143 6.62 -8.87 23.80
C LEU A 143 7.71 -7.81 23.94
N LEU A 144 7.38 -6.69 24.57
CA LEU A 144 8.29 -5.58 24.84
C LEU A 144 8.55 -5.51 26.34
N ALA A 145 9.78 -5.18 26.73
CA ALA A 145 10.22 -5.17 28.13
C ALA A 145 9.75 -3.94 28.92
N GLN A 146 9.18 -2.96 28.22
CA GLN A 146 8.70 -1.71 28.78
C GLN A 146 7.28 -1.85 29.32
N SER A 147 6.95 -0.97 30.26
CA SER A 147 5.61 -0.89 30.85
C SER A 147 4.56 -0.48 29.81
N ILE A 148 3.30 -0.80 30.08
CA ILE A 148 2.21 -0.54 29.14
C ILE A 148 2.06 0.95 28.83
N ASP A 149 2.30 1.82 29.80
CA ASP A 149 2.20 3.27 29.64
C ASP A 149 3.32 3.82 28.74
N GLU A 150 4.55 3.32 28.90
CA GLU A 150 5.68 3.68 28.03
C GLU A 150 5.44 3.22 26.59
N VAL A 151 4.95 1.98 26.40
CA VAL A 151 4.64 1.45 25.08
C VAL A 151 3.46 2.18 24.45
N PHE A 152 2.45 2.58 25.23
CA PHE A 152 1.32 3.36 24.75
C PHE A 152 1.75 4.75 24.25
N ALA A 153 2.51 5.49 25.06
CA ALA A 153 3.02 6.80 24.68
C ALA A 153 3.94 6.73 23.45
N ALA A 154 4.83 5.75 23.40
CA ALA A 154 5.70 5.52 22.24
C ALA A 154 4.89 5.12 20.99
N SER A 155 3.80 4.38 21.16
CA SER A 155 2.91 4.02 20.06
C SER A 155 2.17 5.23 19.48
N GLU A 156 1.68 6.15 20.33
CA GLU A 156 1.10 7.42 19.87
C GLU A 156 2.11 8.23 19.06
N GLN A 157 3.33 8.41 19.59
CA GLN A 157 4.39 9.12 18.88
C GLN A 157 4.79 8.43 17.57
N THR A 158 4.78 7.09 17.54
CA THR A 158 5.08 6.33 16.33
C THR A 158 4.03 6.57 15.25
N ILE A 159 2.73 6.59 15.61
CA ILE A 159 1.64 6.93 14.69
C ILE A 159 1.86 8.34 14.10
N ASP A 160 2.21 9.30 14.93
CA ASP A 160 2.44 10.69 14.51
C ASP A 160 3.65 10.82 13.57
N VAL A 161 4.77 10.15 13.90
CA VAL A 161 5.99 10.13 13.06
C VAL A 161 5.75 9.47 11.71
N LEU A 162 4.93 8.42 11.67
CA LEU A 162 4.53 7.75 10.44
C LEU A 162 3.48 8.56 9.64
N GLY A 163 2.94 9.63 10.23
CA GLY A 163 1.96 10.50 9.59
C GLY A 163 0.59 9.85 9.39
N TRP A 164 0.25 8.84 10.18
CA TRP A 164 -1.04 8.19 10.11
C TRP A 164 -2.11 9.03 10.81
N GLU A 165 -3.33 9.01 10.28
CA GLU A 165 -4.46 9.73 10.84
C GLU A 165 -5.01 8.97 12.06
N ARG A 166 -4.59 9.37 13.26
CA ARG A 166 -5.04 8.75 14.52
C ARG A 166 -6.48 9.13 14.84
N VAL A 167 -7.28 8.15 15.29
CA VAL A 167 -8.59 8.43 15.85
C VAL A 167 -8.43 8.91 17.29
N SER A 168 -8.88 10.14 17.56
CA SER A 168 -8.62 10.83 18.84
C SER A 168 -9.40 10.24 20.02
N ASP A 169 -10.59 9.71 19.77
CA ASP A 169 -11.43 9.11 20.81
C ASP A 169 -11.17 7.60 20.88
N GLY A 170 -10.31 7.19 21.81
CA GLY A 170 -10.05 5.78 22.09
C GLY A 170 -11.30 5.08 22.62
N ALA A 171 -11.85 4.14 21.84
CA ALA A 171 -13.05 3.40 22.25
C ALA A 171 -12.76 2.27 23.26
N LEU A 172 -11.50 1.85 23.37
CA LEU A 172 -11.05 0.81 24.30
C LEU A 172 -9.77 1.26 25.03
N PRO A 173 -9.57 0.84 26.30
CA PRO A 173 -8.34 1.16 27.03
C PRO A 173 -7.12 0.55 26.33
N TYR A 174 -6.00 1.27 26.37
CA TYR A 174 -4.72 0.83 25.80
C TYR A 174 -4.81 0.30 24.35
N THR A 175 -5.72 0.88 23.59
CA THR A 175 -5.95 0.57 22.18
C THR A 175 -5.89 1.85 21.37
N LEU A 176 -5.06 1.85 20.32
CA LEU A 176 -4.91 2.95 19.39
C LEU A 176 -5.43 2.52 18.02
N GLU A 177 -6.16 3.39 17.35
CA GLU A 177 -6.66 3.17 15.99
C GLU A 177 -6.20 4.32 15.10
N ALA A 178 -5.73 4.00 13.89
CA ALA A 178 -5.26 4.99 12.92
C ALA A 178 -5.56 4.55 11.48
N THR A 179 -5.55 5.51 10.55
CA THR A 179 -5.69 5.26 9.12
C THR A 179 -4.46 5.74 8.37
N ASP A 180 -3.86 4.86 7.57
CA ASP A 180 -2.84 5.19 6.59
C ASP A 180 -3.50 5.39 5.21
N THR A 181 -3.07 6.42 4.47
CA THR A 181 -3.64 6.76 3.15
C THR A 181 -2.55 6.77 2.09
N THR A 182 -2.71 5.91 1.08
CA THR A 182 -1.76 5.87 -0.05
C THR A 182 -1.80 7.19 -0.84
N GLN A 183 -0.63 7.71 -1.18
CA GLN A 183 -0.53 9.03 -1.82
C GLN A 183 -1.07 9.08 -3.25
N TRP A 184 -0.98 7.97 -3.99
CA TRP A 184 -1.30 7.95 -5.41
C TRP A 184 -2.75 7.57 -5.72
N PHE A 185 -3.29 6.58 -5.00
CA PHE A 185 -4.68 6.13 -5.17
C PHE A 185 -5.60 6.63 -4.04
N GLY A 186 -5.09 7.19 -2.96
CA GLY A 186 -5.93 7.56 -1.82
C GLY A 186 -6.59 6.37 -1.13
N PHE A 187 -6.10 5.14 -1.36
CA PHE A 187 -6.58 3.97 -0.61
C PHE A 187 -6.30 4.17 0.87
N LYS A 188 -7.33 3.89 1.67
CA LYS A 188 -7.27 3.94 3.13
C LYS A 188 -7.11 2.53 3.68
N ASP A 189 -6.11 2.36 4.53
CA ASP A 189 -5.83 1.15 5.29
C ASP A 189 -5.88 1.47 6.77
N ASP A 190 -6.70 0.73 7.51
CA ASP A 190 -6.89 0.99 8.93
C ASP A 190 -5.98 0.09 9.77
N VAL A 191 -5.45 0.64 10.86
CA VAL A 191 -4.57 -0.05 11.80
C VAL A 191 -5.15 0.07 13.21
N VAL A 192 -5.18 -1.05 13.93
CA VAL A 192 -5.46 -1.08 15.36
C VAL A 192 -4.27 -1.69 16.08
N ILE A 193 -3.83 -1.03 17.15
CA ILE A 193 -2.75 -1.46 18.03
C ILE A 193 -3.37 -1.67 19.41
N ARG A 194 -3.38 -2.92 19.89
CA ARG A 194 -3.91 -3.30 21.20
C ARG A 194 -2.76 -3.70 22.10
N LEU A 195 -2.63 -3.03 23.24
CA LEU A 195 -1.61 -3.34 24.24
C LEU A 195 -2.24 -4.11 25.41
N LYS A 196 -1.50 -5.09 25.93
CA LYS A 196 -1.89 -5.83 27.14
C LYS A 196 -0.69 -5.93 28.08
N ALA A 197 -0.88 -5.54 29.33
CA ALA A 197 0.13 -5.73 30.36
C ALA A 197 0.37 -7.23 30.58
N LYS A 198 1.64 -7.61 30.75
CA LYS A 198 2.07 -8.96 31.09
C LYS A 198 3.24 -8.84 32.07
N ASP A 199 2.91 -8.85 33.35
CA ASP A 199 3.86 -8.54 34.42
C ASP A 199 4.47 -7.14 34.19
N ASP A 200 5.80 -7.02 34.23
CA ASP A 200 6.52 -5.77 33.91
C ASP A 200 6.67 -5.53 32.39
N ASN A 201 6.19 -6.46 31.55
CA ASN A 201 6.28 -6.39 30.10
C ASN A 201 4.95 -6.00 29.46
N THR A 202 4.98 -5.70 28.16
CA THR A 202 3.79 -5.38 27.37
C THR A 202 3.70 -6.29 26.15
N LEU A 203 2.54 -6.90 25.95
CA LEU A 203 2.18 -7.55 24.69
C LEU A 203 1.59 -6.52 23.74
N VAL A 204 2.10 -6.47 22.52
CA VAL A 204 1.64 -5.59 21.43
C VAL A 204 1.02 -6.44 20.34
N ASP A 205 -0.28 -6.28 20.14
CA ASP A 205 -1.02 -6.85 19.04
C ASP A 205 -1.37 -5.77 18.02
N ILE A 206 -1.17 -6.03 16.73
CA ILE A 206 -1.47 -5.09 15.65
C ILE A 206 -2.29 -5.81 14.60
N ARG A 207 -3.33 -5.15 14.10
CA ARG A 207 -4.05 -5.57 12.90
C ARG A 207 -4.12 -4.42 11.91
N SER A 208 -3.80 -4.70 10.66
CA SER A 208 -3.88 -3.74 9.56
C SER A 208 -4.76 -4.30 8.44
N LYS A 209 -5.75 -3.51 8.00
CA LYS A 209 -6.78 -3.95 7.05
C LYS A 209 -7.17 -2.87 6.05
N SER A 210 -7.15 -3.24 4.77
CA SER A 210 -7.56 -2.35 3.68
C SER A 210 -9.07 -2.14 3.62
N ARG A 211 -9.51 -0.93 3.27
CA ARG A 211 -10.92 -0.62 3.02
C ARG A 211 -11.40 -1.11 1.65
N VAL A 212 -10.49 -1.29 0.69
CA VAL A 212 -10.81 -1.65 -0.69
C VAL A 212 -9.76 -2.60 -1.27
N GLY A 213 -10.16 -3.39 -2.26
CA GLY A 213 -9.29 -4.27 -3.03
C GLY A 213 -9.20 -5.68 -2.45
N LYS A 214 -8.93 -6.65 -3.33
CA LYS A 214 -8.75 -8.06 -2.95
C LYS A 214 -7.34 -8.39 -2.46
N SER A 215 -6.37 -7.55 -2.80
CA SER A 215 -4.98 -7.67 -2.36
C SER A 215 -4.48 -6.28 -2.05
N ASP A 216 -3.66 -6.18 -1.03
CA ASP A 216 -2.94 -4.98 -0.64
C ASP A 216 -1.51 -4.92 -1.22
N LEU A 217 -1.10 -5.90 -2.03
CA LEU A 217 0.28 -6.06 -2.51
C LEU A 217 1.32 -6.12 -1.37
N GLY A 218 0.97 -6.74 -0.25
CA GLY A 218 1.79 -6.90 0.94
C GLY A 218 1.87 -5.66 1.82
N LYS A 219 1.05 -4.64 1.57
CA LYS A 219 1.12 -3.35 2.29
C LYS A 219 0.75 -3.44 3.77
N ASN A 220 -0.23 -4.26 4.16
CA ASN A 220 -0.59 -4.40 5.58
C ASN A 220 0.53 -5.10 6.37
N ALA A 221 1.23 -6.07 5.77
CA ALA A 221 2.41 -6.70 6.38
C ALA A 221 3.56 -5.69 6.53
N GLU A 222 3.89 -4.98 5.44
CA GLU A 222 4.90 -3.91 5.41
C GLU A 222 4.60 -2.83 6.46
N ARG A 223 3.32 -2.49 6.65
CA ARG A 223 2.87 -1.50 7.63
C ARG A 223 3.06 -1.94 9.08
N ILE A 224 2.73 -3.19 9.39
CA ILE A 224 2.94 -3.76 10.73
C ILE A 224 4.44 -3.77 11.06
N ASP A 225 5.28 -4.22 10.13
CA ASP A 225 6.73 -4.25 10.33
C ASP A 225 7.33 -2.84 10.49
N THR A 226 6.89 -1.89 9.65
CA THR A 226 7.30 -0.48 9.74
C THR A 226 6.96 0.11 11.10
N PHE A 227 5.74 -0.12 11.60
CA PHE A 227 5.33 0.36 12.91
C PHE A 227 6.15 -0.28 14.03
N LEU A 228 6.32 -1.60 14.02
CA LEU A 228 7.09 -2.29 15.06
C LEU A 228 8.56 -1.84 15.08
N THR A 229 9.14 -1.59 13.91
CA THR A 229 10.50 -1.06 13.78
C THR A 229 10.61 0.34 14.35
N ALA A 230 9.68 1.24 13.99
CA ALA A 230 9.65 2.61 14.51
C ALA A 230 9.37 2.66 16.02
N LEU A 231 8.44 1.83 16.52
CA LEU A 231 8.12 1.72 17.95
C LEU A 231 9.35 1.29 18.76
N ARG A 232 10.08 0.26 18.31
CA ARG A 232 11.32 -0.17 18.97
C ARG A 232 12.38 0.93 18.95
N ALA A 233 12.51 1.67 17.86
CA ALA A 233 13.43 2.80 17.80
C ALA A 233 13.04 3.89 18.81
N GLN A 234 11.75 4.20 18.94
CA GLN A 234 11.23 5.17 19.90
C GLN A 234 11.47 4.76 21.35
N LEU A 235 11.28 3.47 21.67
CA LEU A 235 11.48 2.92 23.01
C LEU A 235 12.96 2.80 23.42
N ASN A 236 13.87 2.73 22.45
CA ASN A 236 15.32 2.67 22.71
C ASN A 236 15.98 4.05 22.77
N ALA A 237 15.29 5.08 22.26
CA ALA A 237 15.77 6.47 22.27
C ALA A 237 15.45 7.19 23.59
N ASN A 238 14.51 6.64 24.37
CA ASN A 238 14.10 7.11 25.69
C ASN A 238 14.72 6.24 26.79
#